data_AF-A0A7K1K9W9-F1
#
_entry.id   AF-A0A7K1K9W9-F1
#
_cell.length_a   1.000
_cell.length_b   1.000
_cell.length_c   1.000
_cell.angle_alpha   90.00
_cell.angle_beta   90.00
_cell.angle_gamma   90.00
#
_symmetry.space_group_name_H-M   'P 1'
#
loop_
_entity.id
_entity.type
_entity.pdbx_description
1 polymer ?
#
loop_
_entity_poly.entity_id
_entity_poly.type
_entity_poly.pdbx_seq_one_letter_code
_entity_poly.pdbx_strand_id
1 'polypeptide(L)' 'MTAPDCFAAPPEAHSALLPSGPGQASMLVAVGAGRDLAIECSSAASELTAVLGAVRAGSWDGLSAERYVAAHGP' A
#
# COMPACT_ATOMS: atom_id res chain seq x y z
N MET A 1 21.41 -7.62 14.19
CA MET A 1 21.81 -6.46 13.38
C MET A 1 22.38 -5.41 14.31
N THR A 2 23.69 -5.26 14.33
CA THR A 2 24.37 -4.24 15.13
C THR A 2 24.46 -2.99 14.28
N ALA A 3 23.97 -1.86 14.76
CA ALA A 3 24.13 -0.60 14.05
C ALA A 3 25.63 -0.20 14.05
N PRO A 4 26.16 0.33 12.93
CA PRO A 4 27.53 0.82 12.90
C PRO A 4 27.68 2.01 13.86
N ASP A 5 28.73 2.01 14.68
CA ASP A 5 29.09 3.16 15.51
C ASP A 5 29.76 4.21 14.62
N CYS A 6 28.98 5.21 14.21
CA CYS A 6 29.43 6.25 13.30
C CYS A 6 30.50 7.17 13.92
N PHE A 7 30.63 7.21 15.25
CA PHE A 7 31.62 8.04 15.93
C PHE A 7 32.99 7.37 16.06
N ALA A 8 33.09 6.08 15.76
CA ALA A 8 34.35 5.34 15.78
C ALA A 8 35.16 5.47 14.47
N ALA A 9 34.56 5.99 13.39
CA ALA A 9 35.18 6.18 12.09
C ALA A 9 35.43 7.67 11.81
N PRO A 10 36.51 8.03 11.10
CA PRO A 10 36.74 9.41 10.68
C PRO A 10 35.66 9.85 9.66
N PRO A 11 35.28 11.14 9.64
CA PRO A 11 34.17 11.63 8.82
C PRO A 11 34.35 11.36 7.31
N GLU A 12 35.59 11.26 6.84
CA GLU A 12 35.94 10.93 5.45
C GLU A 12 35.45 9.53 5.06
N ALA A 13 35.48 8.56 5.99
CA ALA A 13 34.98 7.21 5.75
C ALA A 13 33.45 7.20 5.60
N HIS A 14 32.74 7.99 6.40
CA HIS A 14 31.29 8.15 6.28
C HIS A 14 30.91 8.87 4.98
N SER A 15 31.59 9.98 4.67
CA SER A 15 31.35 10.75 3.45
C SER A 15 31.64 9.96 2.18
N ALA A 16 32.63 9.07 2.17
CA ALA A 16 32.92 8.20 1.03
C ALA A 16 31.81 7.17 0.76
N LEU A 17 31.05 6.75 1.80
CA LEU A 17 29.96 5.80 1.65
C LEU A 17 28.68 6.43 1.06
N LEU A 18 28.43 7.71 1.31
CA LEU A 18 27.23 8.43 0.83
C LEU A 18 27.07 8.42 -0.71
N PRO A 19 28.10 8.74 -1.54
CA PRO A 19 27.98 8.71 -2.99
C PRO A 19 28.14 7.31 -3.60
N SER A 20 28.55 6.31 -2.83
CA SER A 20 28.87 4.96 -3.33
C SER A 20 27.63 4.09 -3.59
N GLY A 21 26.45 4.55 -3.20
CA GLY A 21 25.19 3.81 -3.38
C GLY A 21 24.61 3.93 -4.79
N PRO A 22 23.69 3.02 -5.18
CA PRO A 22 23.05 2.99 -6.51
C PRO A 22 22.08 4.16 -6.79
N GLY A 23 22.10 5.23 -6.00
CA GLY A 23 21.20 6.37 -6.09
C GLY A 23 19.76 6.08 -5.63
N GLN A 24 18.91 7.11 -5.66
CA GLN A 24 17.52 7.05 -5.18
C GLN A 24 16.53 6.50 -6.24
N ALA A 25 16.98 6.24 -7.47
CA ALA A 25 16.11 5.89 -8.60
C ALA A 25 15.23 4.67 -8.30
N SER A 26 15.79 3.60 -7.74
CA SER A 26 15.03 2.40 -7.38
C SER A 26 13.96 2.67 -6.31
N MET A 27 14.24 3.59 -5.37
CA MET A 27 13.28 3.99 -4.34
C MET A 27 12.12 4.79 -4.97
N LEU A 28 12.41 5.70 -5.90
CA LEU A 28 11.39 6.46 -6.62
C LEU A 28 10.49 5.55 -7.48
N VAL A 29 11.06 4.53 -8.12
CA VAL A 29 10.28 3.51 -8.85
C VAL A 29 9.36 2.74 -7.90
N ALA A 30 9.86 2.31 -6.73
CA ALA A 30 9.04 1.62 -5.75
C ALA A 30 7.90 2.49 -5.21
N VAL A 31 8.15 3.79 -4.97
CA VAL A 31 7.10 4.75 -4.57
C VAL A 31 6.06 4.92 -5.69
N GLY A 32 6.49 4.98 -6.95
CA GLY A 32 5.59 4.99 -8.11
C GLY A 32 4.66 3.78 -8.13
N ALA A 33 5.22 2.57 -8.07
CA ALA A 33 4.46 1.33 -8.03
C ALA A 33 3.51 1.25 -6.81
N GLY A 34 3.93 1.78 -5.66
CA GLY A 34 3.08 1.89 -4.48
C GLY A 34 1.87 2.82 -4.67
N ARG A 35 2.05 3.93 -5.40
CA ARG A 35 0.93 4.83 -5.76
C ARG A 35 -0.03 4.17 -6.73
N ASP A 36 0.48 3.46 -7.74
CA ASP A 36 -0.35 2.74 -8.70
C ASP A 36 -1.20 1.67 -7.99
N LEU A 37 -0.59 0.89 -7.09
CA LEU A 37 -1.31 -0.08 -6.27
C LEU A 37 -2.40 0.58 -5.41
N ALA A 38 -2.13 1.75 -4.82
CA ALA A 38 -3.13 2.46 -4.02
C ALA A 38 -4.33 2.94 -4.87
N ILE A 39 -4.08 3.37 -6.12
CA ILE A 39 -5.14 3.76 -7.07
C ILE A 39 -6.01 2.54 -7.40
N GLU A 40 -5.40 1.41 -7.74
CA GLU A 40 -6.12 0.18 -8.05
C GLU A 40 -6.95 -0.32 -6.85
N CYS A 41 -6.38 -0.29 -5.64
CA CYS A 41 -7.11 -0.63 -4.42
C CYS A 41 -8.32 0.30 -4.19
N SER A 42 -8.19 1.60 -4.48
CA SER A 42 -9.29 2.55 -4.37
C SER A 42 -10.38 2.33 -5.43
N SER A 43 -10.00 1.95 -6.65
CA SER A 43 -10.97 1.59 -7.70
C SER A 43 -11.75 0.35 -7.30
N ALA A 44 -11.04 -0.72 -6.92
CA ALA A 44 -11.65 -1.97 -6.49
C ALA A 44 -12.59 -1.80 -5.28
N ALA A 45 -12.22 -0.95 -4.31
CA ALA A 45 -13.09 -0.63 -3.18
C ALA A 45 -14.38 0.10 -3.61
N SER A 46 -14.27 1.01 -4.58
CA SER A 46 -15.41 1.74 -5.14
C SER A 46 -16.34 0.81 -5.92
N GLU A 47 -15.79 -0.09 -6.73
CA GLU A 47 -16.54 -1.11 -7.46
C GLU A 47 -17.26 -2.07 -6.51
N LEU A 48 -16.58 -2.57 -5.48
CA LEU A 48 -17.20 -3.42 -4.47
C LEU A 48 -18.35 -2.69 -3.77
N THR A 49 -18.16 -1.42 -3.41
CA THR A 49 -19.21 -0.60 -2.79
C THR A 49 -20.43 -0.46 -3.70
N ALA A 50 -20.23 -0.28 -5.00
CA ALA A 50 -21.32 -0.23 -5.98
C ALA A 50 -22.07 -1.56 -6.08
N VAL A 51 -21.37 -2.70 -6.11
CA VAL A 51 -21.98 -4.04 -6.13
C VAL A 51 -22.81 -4.28 -4.87
N LEU A 52 -22.27 -3.96 -3.69
CA LEU A 52 -23.00 -4.09 -2.42
C LEU A 52 -24.24 -3.18 -2.38
N GLY A 53 -24.15 -1.97 -2.93
CA GLY A 53 -25.29 -1.07 -3.10
C GLY A 53 -26.37 -1.67 -4.01
N ALA A 54 -25.97 -2.29 -5.13
CA ALA A 54 -26.89 -2.96 -6.04
C ALA A 54 -27.57 -4.18 -5.40
N VAL A 55 -26.86 -4.97 -4.58
CA VAL A 55 -27.45 -6.08 -3.82
C VAL A 55 -28.54 -5.56 -2.87
N ARG A 56 -28.29 -4.46 -2.16
CA ARG A 56 -29.28 -3.86 -1.24
C ARG A 56 -30.50 -3.28 -1.95
N ALA A 57 -30.36 -2.80 -3.18
CA ALA A 57 -31.44 -2.18 -3.95
C ALA A 57 -32.14 -3.15 -4.92
N GLY A 58 -31.57 -4.34 -5.11
CA GLY A 58 -32.01 -5.32 -6.10
C GLY A 58 -33.15 -6.22 -5.61
N SER A 59 -33.54 -7.17 -6.46
CA SER A 59 -34.60 -8.16 -6.14
C SER A 59 -34.13 -9.28 -5.21
N TRP A 60 -32.84 -9.33 -4.86
CA TRP A 60 -32.32 -10.30 -3.91
C TRP A 60 -32.58 -9.79 -2.49
N ASP A 61 -33.63 -10.33 -1.89
CA ASP A 61 -34.13 -9.90 -0.58
C ASP A 61 -33.95 -11.01 0.49
N GLY A 62 -33.95 -10.59 1.75
CA GLY A 62 -33.90 -11.45 2.93
C GLY A 62 -32.51 -11.62 3.55
N LEU A 63 -32.47 -12.45 4.59
CA LEU A 63 -31.32 -12.61 5.50
C LEU A 63 -30.02 -13.04 4.79
N SER A 64 -30.10 -13.70 3.64
CA SER A 64 -28.93 -14.08 2.85
C SER A 64 -28.26 -12.89 2.18
N ALA A 65 -29.04 -11.94 1.66
CA ALA A 65 -28.52 -10.70 1.08
C ALA A 65 -27.89 -9.81 2.17
N GLU A 66 -28.54 -9.68 3.32
CA GLU A 66 -27.99 -8.94 4.47
C GLU A 66 -26.67 -9.52 4.97
N ARG A 67 -26.59 -10.85 5.12
CA ARG A 67 -25.36 -11.55 5.52
C ARG A 67 -24.24 -11.39 4.50
N TYR A 68 -24.56 -11.43 3.21
CA TYR A 68 -23.58 -11.20 2.15
C TYR A 68 -22.96 -9.80 2.29
N VAL A 69 -23.77 -8.76 2.46
CA VAL A 69 -23.23 -7.40 2.61
C VAL A 69 -22.47 -7.24 3.93
N ALA A 70 -22.98 -7.80 5.03
CA ALA A 70 -22.32 -7.74 6.33
C ALA A 70 -20.93 -8.40 6.32
N ALA A 71 -20.75 -9.49 5.57
CA ALA A 71 -19.46 -10.18 5.44
C ALA A 71 -18.39 -9.37 4.69
N HIS A 72 -18.79 -8.33 3.95
CA HIS A 72 -17.88 -7.43 3.24
C HIS A 72 -17.58 -6.14 4.02
N GLY A 73 -18.20 -5.93 5.18
CA GLY A 73 -17.87 -4.87 6.14
C GLY A 73 -16.90 -5.37 7.23
N PRO A 74 -16.37 -4.45 8.06
CA PRO A 74 -15.59 -4.80 9.25
C PRO A 74 -16.43 -5.49 10.33
#